data_AF-A0A521YKN3-F1
#
_entry.id   AF-A0A521YKN3-F1
#
_cell.length_a   1.000
_cell.length_b   1.000
_cell.length_c   1.000
_cell.angle_alpha   90.00
_cell.angle_beta   90.00
_cell.angle_gamma   90.00
#
_symmetry.space_group_name_H-M   'P 1'
#
loop_
_entity.id
_entity.type
_entity.pdbx_description
1 polymer ?
#
loop_
_entity_poly.entity_id
_entity_poly.type
_entity_poly.pdbx_seq_one_letter_code
_entity_poly.pdbx_strand_id
1 'polypeptide(L)' 'MRAALSRAIHGMTSENGARDLDSALERLRSPDYGVCEVCEGDVPFVRLLDDPLACVCGRCQATS' A
#
# COMPACT_ATOMS: atom_id res chain seq x y z
N MET A 1 -11.43 -4.49 6.45
CA MET A 1 -10.41 -3.87 5.57
C MET A 1 -8.99 -4.06 6.10
N ARG A 2 -8.65 -3.56 7.30
CA ARG A 2 -7.30 -3.69 7.90
C ARG A 2 -6.74 -5.12 7.99
N ALA A 3 -7.54 -6.09 8.43
CA ALA A 3 -7.07 -7.47 8.62
C ALA A 3 -6.66 -8.20 7.33
N ALA A 4 -7.26 -7.85 6.19
CA ALA A 4 -6.92 -8.45 4.91
C ALA A 4 -5.55 -7.97 4.42
N LEU A 5 -5.26 -6.68 4.62
CA LEU A 5 -3.99 -6.10 4.19
C LEU A 5 -2.83 -6.58 5.05
N SER A 6 -3.02 -6.68 6.37
CA SER A 6 -2.01 -7.26 7.27
C SER A 6 -1.60 -8.67 6.85
N ARG A 7 -2.55 -9.51 6.39
CA ARG A 7 -2.25 -10.86 5.91
C ARG A 7 -1.43 -10.89 4.62
N ALA A 8 -1.75 -10.04 3.65
CA ALA A 8 -0.97 -9.93 2.40
C ALA A 8 0.48 -9.52 2.70
N ILE A 9 0.62 -8.52 3.58
CA ILE A 9 1.89 -7.98 4.04
C ILE A 9 2.75 -9.05 4.79
N HIS A 10 2.13 -9.91 5.62
CA HIS A 10 2.84 -11.00 6.30
C HIS A 10 3.26 -12.16 5.38
N GLY A 11 2.68 -12.29 4.18
CA GLY A 11 3.02 -13.34 3.21
C GLY A 11 4.29 -13.05 2.40
N MET A 12 4.76 -11.80 2.37
CA MET A 12 5.86 -11.33 1.51
C MET A 12 7.26 -11.45 2.15
N THR A 13 7.38 -11.87 3.41
CA THR A 13 8.66 -11.88 4.13
C THR A 13 9.48 -13.16 3.90
N SER A 14 10.44 -13.11 2.97
CA SER A 14 11.63 -13.98 2.93
C SER A 14 12.88 -13.12 3.19
N GLU A 15 13.61 -13.50 4.24
CA GLU A 15 14.95 -13.12 4.77
C GLU A 15 15.50 -11.68 4.76
N ASN A 16 14.97 -10.71 3.99
CA ASN A 16 15.37 -9.29 4.05
C ASN A 16 14.20 -8.30 4.28
N GLY A 17 12.96 -8.78 4.34
CA GLY A 17 11.74 -7.95 4.24
C GLY A 17 11.23 -7.25 5.52
N ALA A 18 12.00 -7.19 6.60
CA ALA A 18 11.49 -6.64 7.86
C ALA A 18 11.31 -5.11 7.85
N ARG A 19 12.17 -4.37 7.13
CA ARG A 19 12.10 -2.89 7.09
C ARG A 19 10.98 -2.36 6.21
N ASP A 20 10.80 -2.95 5.02
CA ASP A 20 9.71 -2.60 4.11
C ASP A 20 8.34 -2.97 4.71
N LEU A 21 8.30 -4.04 5.50
CA LEU A 21 7.13 -4.46 6.29
C LEU A 21 6.74 -3.43 7.35
N ASP A 22 7.68 -2.98 8.18
CA ASP A 22 7.42 -1.97 9.20
C ASP A 22 6.96 -0.66 8.58
N SER A 23 7.61 -0.20 7.50
CA SER A 23 7.20 1.01 6.78
C SER A 23 5.80 0.88 6.15
N ALA A 24 5.45 -0.26 5.57
CA ALA A 24 4.09 -0.50 5.05
C ALA A 24 3.03 -0.50 6.18
N LEU A 25 3.35 -1.13 7.32
CA LEU A 25 2.48 -1.20 8.49
C LEU A 25 2.32 0.15 9.20
N GLU A 26 3.38 0.96 9.28
CA GLU A 26 3.34 2.33 9.79
C GLU A 26 2.47 3.22 8.91
N ARG A 27 2.64 3.13 7.58
CA ARG A 27 1.77 3.84 6.64
C ARG A 27 0.31 3.42 6.78
N LEU A 28 0.01 2.15 7.04
CA LEU A 28 -1.35 1.66 7.31
C LEU A 28 -2.01 2.28 8.56
N ARG A 29 -1.21 2.82 9.46
CA ARG A 29 -1.67 3.55 10.65
C ARG A 29 -1.89 5.04 10.36
N SER A 30 -1.34 5.55 9.26
CA SER A 30 -1.55 6.92 8.80
C SER A 30 -2.97 7.11 8.25
N PRO A 31 -3.63 8.25 8.51
CA PRO A 31 -4.91 8.58 7.89
C PRO A 31 -4.82 8.71 6.36
N ASP A 32 -3.63 8.98 5.82
CA ASP A 32 -3.40 9.18 4.37
C ASP A 32 -3.18 7.86 3.61
N TYR A 33 -3.28 6.70 4.28
CA TYR A 33 -3.13 5.42 3.60
C TYR A 33 -4.25 5.18 2.59
N GLY A 34 -3.87 4.89 1.36
CA GLY A 34 -4.81 4.73 0.25
C GLY A 34 -5.21 6.04 -0.41
N VAL A 35 -4.50 7.14 -0.17
CA VAL A 35 -4.64 8.40 -0.89
C VAL A 35 -3.53 8.54 -1.93
N CYS A 36 -3.89 8.95 -3.14
CA CYS A 36 -2.96 9.15 -4.25
C CYS A 36 -2.15 10.43 -4.05
N GLU A 37 -0.81 10.33 -4.08
CA GLU A 37 0.09 11.48 -3.90
C GLU A 37 0.04 12.50 -5.06
N VAL A 38 -0.57 12.14 -6.20
CA VAL A 38 -0.64 12.99 -7.40
C VAL A 38 -1.97 13.74 -7.51
N CYS A 39 -3.08 13.05 -7.23
CA CYS A 39 -4.42 13.61 -7.47
C CYS A 39 -5.28 13.68 -6.20
N GLU A 40 -4.71 13.34 -5.04
CA GLU A 40 -5.34 13.39 -3.71
C GLU A 40 -6.64 12.57 -3.59
N GLY A 41 -6.92 11.72 -4.58
CA GLY A 41 -8.07 10.82 -4.61
C GLY A 41 -7.70 9.40 -4.15
N ASP A 42 -8.69 8.52 -4.06
CA ASP A 42 -8.47 7.16 -3.56
C ASP A 42 -7.58 6.30 -4.47
N VAL A 43 -6.63 5.59 -3.86
CA VAL A 43 -5.95 4.43 -4.45
C VAL A 43 -6.86 3.21 -4.26
N PRO A 44 -7.29 2.53 -5.34
CA PRO A 44 -8.22 1.42 -5.23
C PRO A 44 -7.73 0.31 -4.30
N PHE A 45 -8.60 -0.20 -3.43
CA PHE A 45 -8.25 -1.26 -2.48
C PHE A 45 -7.66 -2.52 -3.15
N VAL A 46 -8.16 -2.89 -4.33
CA VAL A 46 -7.62 -4.03 -5.11
C VAL A 46 -6.15 -3.83 -5.45
N ARG A 47 -5.73 -2.59 -5.72
CA ARG A 47 -4.34 -2.25 -5.99
C ARG A 47 -3.49 -2.28 -4.73
N LEU A 48 -4.03 -1.80 -3.60
CA LEU A 48 -3.34 -1.89 -2.31
C LEU A 48 -3.20 -3.34 -1.82
N LEU A 49 -4.11 -4.23 -2.24
CA LEU A 49 -4.04 -5.66 -1.92
C LEU A 49 -2.94 -6.37 -2.73
N ASP A 50 -2.73 -5.94 -3.98
CA ASP A 50 -1.68 -6.43 -4.87
C ASP A 50 -0.31 -5.82 -4.53
N ASP A 51 -0.28 -4.51 -4.27
CA ASP A 51 0.89 -3.72 -3.87
C ASP A 51 0.55 -2.80 -2.68
N PRO A 52 0.83 -3.23 -1.43
CA PRO A 52 0.59 -2.45 -0.23
C PRO A 52 1.43 -1.16 -0.13
N LEU A 53 2.49 -1.04 -0.94
CA LEU A 53 3.35 0.14 -1.00
C LEU A 53 2.90 1.14 -2.06
N ALA A 54 1.83 0.86 -2.81
CA ALA A 54 1.34 1.75 -3.85
C ALA A 54 0.91 3.11 -3.28
N CYS A 55 1.56 4.18 -3.74
CA CYS A 55 1.29 5.57 -3.33
C CYS A 55 0.50 6.36 -4.40
N VAL A 56 0.32 5.77 -5.58
CA VAL A 56 -0.25 6.41 -6.76
C VAL A 56 -1.36 5.52 -7.33
N CYS A 57 -2.49 6.14 -7.69
CA CYS A 57 -3.61 5.42 -8.29
C CYS A 57 -3.27 4.93 -9.71
N GLY A 58 -3.96 3.89 -10.18
CA GLY A 58 -3.69 3.30 -11.51
C GLY A 58 -3.84 4.30 -12.66
N ARG A 59 -4.75 5.28 -12.53
CA ARG A 59 -4.91 6.36 -13.50
C ARG A 59 -3.67 7.25 -13.60
N CYS A 60 -3.12 7.67 -12.45
CA CYS A 60 -1.94 8.53 -12.43
C CYS A 60 -0.66 7.77 -12.79
N GLN A 61 -0.58 6.48 -12.47
CA GLN A 61 0.55 5.65 -12.91
C GLN A 61 0.58 5.44 -14.42
N ALA A 62 -0.57 5.26 -15.07
CA ALA A 62 -0.66 5.04 -16.52
C ALA A 62 -0.31 6.29 -17.36
N THR A 63 -0.21 7.47 -16.74
CA THR A 63 0.12 8.74 -17.39
C THR A 63 1.62 9.08 -17.29
N SER A 64 2.43 8.24 -16.64
CA SER A 64 3.86 8.46 -16.43
C SER A 64 4.76 7.61 -17.31
#